data_AF-A0A932GU48-F1
#
_entry.id   AF-A0A932GU48-F1
#
_cell.length_a   1.000
_cell.length_b   1.000
_cell.length_c   1.000
_cell.angle_alpha   90.00
_cell.angle_beta   90.00
_cell.angle_gamma   90.00
#
_symmetry.space_group_name_H-M   'P 1'
#
loop_
_entity.id
_entity.type
_entity.pdbx_description
1 polymer ?
#
loop_
_entity_poly.entity_id
_entity_poly.type
_entity_poly.pdbx_seq_one_letter_code
_entity_poly.pdbx_strand_id
1 'polypeptide(L)'
;EGGIGVAAAEMAFAEGLGTTIHLKAVPLGEPIERDDYILFSESNSRFLVEVAPENKDEFEQIMGGTSLAVIGQVTDAEMLEVYGVAGRKIIAKSLGELKESWQRPLRW
;
A
#
# COMPACT_ATOMS: atom_id res chain seq x y z
N GLU A 1 -7.14 8.70 -9.45
CA GLU A 1 -6.26 9.54 -8.62
C GLU A 1 -5.58 8.62 -7.62
N GLY A 2 -4.26 8.46 -7.72
CA GLY A 2 -3.49 7.70 -6.75
C GLY A 2 -2.62 6.62 -7.37
N GLY A 3 -2.79 5.40 -6.89
CA GLY A 3 -1.81 4.33 -6.98
C GLY A 3 -1.68 3.66 -5.62
N ILE A 4 -0.87 2.62 -5.52
CA ILE A 4 -0.80 1.81 -4.31
C ILE A 4 -0.32 2.61 -3.09
N GLY A 5 0.57 3.59 -3.31
CA GLY A 5 1.07 4.45 -2.23
C GLY A 5 0.00 5.38 -1.66
N VAL A 6 -0.84 5.96 -2.52
CA VAL A 6 -1.94 6.84 -2.11
C VAL A 6 -3.05 6.02 -1.45
N ALA A 7 -3.45 4.90 -2.06
CA ALA A 7 -4.48 4.02 -1.51
C ALA A 7 -4.11 3.52 -0.10
N ALA A 8 -2.86 3.10 0.09
CA ALA A 8 -2.39 2.67 1.41
C ALA A 8 -2.39 3.80 2.45
N ALA A 9 -1.97 5.01 2.05
CA ALA A 9 -2.01 6.17 2.95
C ALA A 9 -3.45 6.52 3.36
N GLU A 10 -4.38 6.51 2.41
CA GLU A 10 -5.79 6.80 2.65
C GLU A 10 -6.46 5.78 3.57
N MET A 11 -6.17 4.48 3.38
CA MET A 11 -6.64 3.41 4.26
C MET A 11 -6.13 3.62 5.70
N ALA A 12 -4.87 3.99 5.86
CA ALA A 12 -4.25 4.24 7.17
C ALA A 12 -4.80 5.50 7.89
N PHE A 13 -5.38 6.47 7.18
CA PHE A 13 -5.88 7.72 7.80
C PHE A 13 -7.10 7.55 8.72
N ALA A 14 -7.81 6.42 8.62
CA ALA A 14 -9.09 6.20 9.28
C ALA A 14 -8.94 5.89 10.77
N GLU A 15 -7.95 5.07 11.16
CA GLU A 15 -7.86 4.52 12.53
C GLU A 15 -6.53 4.76 13.25
N GLY A 16 -5.62 5.55 12.68
CA GLY A 16 -4.30 5.80 13.32
C GLY A 16 -3.40 4.56 13.35
N LEU A 17 -3.71 3.55 12.54
CA LEU A 17 -2.85 2.41 12.29
C LEU A 17 -2.01 2.69 11.06
N GLY A 18 -0.71 2.42 11.14
CA GLY A 18 0.19 2.52 10.00
C GLY A 18 0.24 1.25 9.18
N THR A 19 1.13 1.24 8.20
CA THR A 19 1.27 0.10 7.32
C THR A 19 2.70 0.02 6.79
N THR A 20 3.16 -1.21 6.62
CA THR A 20 4.42 -1.52 5.95
C THR A 20 4.12 -2.19 4.61
N ILE A 21 4.65 -1.66 3.52
CA ILE A 21 4.47 -2.18 2.16
C ILE A 21 5.82 -2.50 1.52
N HIS A 22 5.89 -3.61 0.81
CA HIS A 22 7.04 -4.07 0.03
C HIS A 22 6.70 -4.04 -1.45
N LEU A 23 7.29 -3.09 -2.20
CA LEU A 23 7.05 -2.93 -3.63
C LEU A 23 7.49 -4.16 -4.44
N LYS A 24 8.50 -4.89 -3.96
CA LYS A 24 8.97 -6.15 -4.56
C LYS A 24 7.88 -7.23 -4.60
N ALA A 25 6.90 -7.19 -3.70
CA ALA A 25 5.82 -8.17 -3.62
C ALA A 25 4.60 -7.79 -4.46
N VAL A 26 4.56 -6.58 -5.04
CA VAL A 26 3.44 -6.13 -5.86
C VAL A 26 3.41 -6.94 -7.16
N PRO A 27 2.27 -7.54 -7.55
CA PRO A 27 2.14 -8.21 -8.84
C PRO A 27 2.26 -7.21 -9.98
N LEU A 28 3.19 -7.46 -10.91
CA LEU A 28 3.44 -6.61 -12.07
C LEU A 28 3.23 -7.41 -13.36
N GLY A 29 2.70 -6.77 -14.39
CA GLY A 29 2.57 -7.38 -15.73
C GLY A 29 3.91 -7.55 -16.45
N GLU A 30 4.90 -6.71 -16.10
CA GLU A 30 6.27 -6.77 -16.59
C GLU A 30 7.24 -6.38 -15.46
N PRO A 31 8.53 -6.77 -15.52
CA PRO A 31 9.51 -6.34 -14.53
C PRO A 31 9.71 -4.82 -14.55
N ILE A 32 9.53 -4.16 -13.40
CA ILE A 32 9.74 -2.72 -13.24
C ILE A 32 10.68 -2.49 -12.06
N GLU A 33 11.78 -1.78 -12.30
CA GLU A 33 12.79 -1.48 -11.27
C GLU A 33 12.62 -0.09 -10.63
N ARG A 34 11.64 0.69 -11.11
CA ARG A 34 11.39 2.07 -10.65
C ARG A 34 10.32 2.12 -9.57
N ASP A 35 10.74 2.42 -8.34
CA ASP A 35 9.86 2.44 -7.17
C ASP A 35 8.69 3.42 -7.29
N ASP A 36 8.95 4.63 -7.81
CA ASP A 36 7.93 5.67 -8.04
C ASP A 36 6.86 5.23 -9.04
N TYR A 37 7.24 4.50 -10.08
CA TYR A 37 6.30 3.97 -11.07
C TYR A 37 5.35 2.96 -10.43
N ILE A 38 5.88 2.06 -9.57
CA ILE A 38 5.04 1.09 -8.86
C ILE A 38 4.12 1.81 -7.86
N LEU A 39 4.65 2.80 -7.14
CA LEU A 39 3.91 3.56 -6.12
C LEU A 39 2.71 4.34 -6.67
N PHE A 40 2.91 5.03 -7.80
CA PHE A 40 1.95 5.97 -8.36
C PHE A 40 1.32 5.50 -9.67
N SER A 41 1.54 4.24 -10.07
CA SER A 41 0.83 3.66 -11.22
C SER A 41 -0.66 3.56 -10.92
N GLU A 42 -1.48 4.06 -11.85
CA GLU A 42 -2.95 3.99 -11.86
C GLU A 42 -3.49 2.92 -12.84
N SER A 43 -2.76 1.83 -13.09
CA SER A 43 -3.29 0.68 -13.85
C SER A 43 -4.66 0.23 -13.31
N ASN A 44 -5.58 -0.08 -14.22
CA ASN A 44 -6.96 -0.44 -13.88
C ASN A 44 -7.08 -1.84 -13.24
N SER A 45 -8.25 -2.14 -12.69
CA SER A 45 -8.63 -3.48 -12.21
C SER A 45 -7.73 -4.04 -11.10
N ARG A 46 -7.30 -3.18 -10.16
CA ARG A 46 -6.55 -3.55 -8.96
C ARG A 46 -7.33 -3.18 -7.72
N PHE A 47 -7.24 -4.02 -6.69
CA PHE A 47 -7.82 -3.79 -5.38
C PHE A 47 -6.72 -3.91 -4.32
N LEU A 48 -6.77 -3.04 -3.32
CA LEU A 48 -6.00 -3.16 -2.10
C LEU A 48 -6.98 -3.54 -0.98
N VAL A 49 -6.66 -4.59 -0.24
CA VAL A 49 -7.53 -5.16 0.79
C VAL A 49 -6.74 -5.43 2.06
N GLU A 50 -7.39 -5.27 3.20
CA GLU A 50 -6.88 -5.68 4.50
C GLU A 50 -7.63 -6.94 4.95
N VAL A 51 -6.88 -7.94 5.37
CA VAL A 51 -7.43 -9.23 5.80
C VAL A 51 -6.81 -9.57 7.15
N ALA A 52 -7.67 -9.88 8.13
CA ALA A 52 -7.21 -10.33 9.44
C ALA A 52 -6.37 -11.61 9.27
N PRO A 53 -5.23 -11.77 9.98
CA PRO A 53 -4.32 -12.90 9.79
C PRO A 53 -5.00 -14.27 9.85
N GLU A 54 -6.00 -14.43 10.72
CA GLU A 54 -6.79 -15.65 10.89
C GLU A 54 -7.66 -16.01 9.66
N ASN A 55 -8.01 -15.02 8.83
CA ASN A 55 -8.84 -15.20 7.63
C ASN A 55 -8.01 -15.28 6.34
N LYS A 56 -6.68 -15.14 6.44
CA LYS A 56 -5.80 -15.06 5.27
C LYS A 56 -5.94 -16.27 4.36
N ASP A 57 -5.83 -17.48 4.91
CA ASP A 57 -5.81 -18.71 4.11
C ASP A 57 -7.15 -18.94 3.40
N GLU A 58 -8.27 -18.66 4.08
CA GLU A 58 -9.60 -18.73 3.51
C GLU A 58 -9.78 -17.69 2.39
N PHE A 59 -9.34 -16.45 2.60
CA PHE A 59 -9.38 -15.40 1.60
C PHE A 59 -8.56 -15.76 0.34
N GLU A 60 -7.33 -16.25 0.52
CA GLU A 60 -6.47 -16.68 -0.59
C GLU A 60 -7.10 -17.84 -1.38
N GLN A 61 -7.79 -18.78 -0.71
CA GLN A 61 -8.54 -19.84 -1.38
C GLN A 61 -9.71 -19.31 -2.22
N ILE A 62 -10.51 -18.40 -1.67
CA ILE A 62 -11.65 -17.79 -2.36
C ILE A 62 -11.18 -17.03 -3.61
N MET A 63 -10.06 -16.32 -3.50
CA MET A 63 -9.47 -15.53 -4.59
C MET A 63 -8.68 -16.39 -5.60
N GLY A 64 -8.71 -17.72 -5.47
CA GLY A 64 -8.02 -18.65 -6.36
C GLY A 64 -8.28 -18.36 -7.84
N GLY A 65 -7.20 -18.32 -8.63
CA GLY A 65 -7.26 -18.00 -10.06
C GLY A 65 -7.16 -16.51 -10.41
N THR A 66 -7.11 -15.63 -9.41
CA THR A 66 -6.80 -14.20 -9.60
C THR A 66 -5.34 -13.88 -9.28
N SER A 67 -4.84 -12.74 -9.79
CA SER A 67 -3.51 -12.23 -9.43
C SER A 67 -3.57 -11.63 -8.03
N LEU A 68 -2.97 -12.30 -7.05
CA LEU A 68 -3.01 -11.94 -5.64
C LEU A 68 -1.60 -12.01 -5.04
N ALA A 69 -1.27 -11.06 -4.17
CA ALA A 69 -0.07 -11.12 -3.35
C ALA A 69 -0.29 -10.39 -2.02
N VAL A 70 0.29 -10.94 -0.96
CA VAL A 70 0.49 -10.21 0.29
C VAL A 70 1.66 -9.26 0.10
N ILE A 71 1.38 -7.96 0.09
CA ILE A 71 2.38 -6.92 -0.17
C ILE A 71 2.90 -6.24 1.11
N GLY A 72 2.33 -6.55 2.26
CA GLY A 72 2.55 -5.76 3.46
C GLY A 72 1.72 -6.20 4.65
N GLN A 73 1.73 -5.38 5.70
CA GLN A 73 0.98 -5.58 6.93
C GLN A 73 0.59 -4.24 7.56
N VAL A 74 -0.57 -4.21 8.21
CA VAL A 74 -0.98 -3.12 9.11
C VAL A 74 -0.12 -3.17 10.38
N THR A 75 0.18 -2.02 10.97
CA THR A 75 1.03 -1.89 12.16
C THR A 75 0.43 -0.92 13.16
N ASP A 76 0.70 -1.11 14.45
CA ASP A 76 0.26 -0.19 15.51
C ASP A 76 1.01 1.16 15.52
N ALA A 77 2.05 1.31 14.71
CA ALA A 77 2.76 2.59 14.57
C ALA A 77 2.00 3.51 13.61
N GLU A 78 1.84 4.81 13.92
CA GLU A 78 1.23 5.82 13.04
C GLU A 78 2.16 6.23 11.86
N MET A 79 2.71 5.25 11.16
CA MET A 79 3.71 5.44 10.10
C MET A 79 3.34 4.65 8.84
N LEU A 80 3.51 5.29 7.69
CA LEU A 80 3.61 4.59 6.41
C LEU A 80 5.08 4.29 6.12
N GLU A 81 5.41 3.01 6.06
CA GLU A 81 6.71 2.52 5.62
C GLU A 81 6.59 1.84 4.26
N VAL A 82 7.44 2.24 3.32
CA VAL A 82 7.53 1.57 2.02
C VAL A 82 8.96 1.11 1.78
N TYR A 83 9.11 -0.16 1.44
CA TYR A 83 10.35 -0.79 1.02
C TYR A 83 10.32 -0.97 -0.50
N GLY A 84 11.31 -0.39 -1.18
CA GLY A 84 11.44 -0.45 -2.62
C GLY A 84 11.80 -1.84 -3.15
N VAL A 85 11.89 -1.97 -4.47
CA VAL A 85 12.23 -3.23 -5.16
C VAL A 85 13.59 -3.78 -4.75
N ALA A 86 14.53 -2.89 -4.41
CA ALA A 86 15.86 -3.23 -3.89
C ALA A 86 15.87 -3.60 -2.39
N GLY A 87 14.71 -3.66 -1.73
CA GLY A 87 14.57 -3.99 -0.31
C GLY A 87 14.94 -2.86 0.66
N ARG A 88 15.33 -1.69 0.15
CA ARG A 88 15.63 -0.52 0.99
C ARG A 88 14.35 0.23 1.35
N LYS A 89 14.28 0.76 2.57
CA LYS A 89 13.20 1.67 2.97
C LYS A 89 13.34 2.98 2.18
N ILE A 90 12.29 3.34 1.44
CA ILE A 90 12.24 4.54 0.58
C ILE A 90 11.24 5.57 1.10
N ILE A 91 10.24 5.15 1.88
CA ILE A 91 9.31 6.04 2.58
C ILE A 91 9.26 5.60 4.04
N ALA A 92 9.35 6.59 4.93
CA ALA A 92 9.11 6.46 6.37
C ALA A 92 8.49 7.79 6.83
N LYS A 93 7.17 7.88 6.82
CA LYS A 93 6.45 9.12 7.08
C LYS A 93 5.28 8.91 8.02
N SER A 94 5.05 9.88 8.90
CA SER A 94 3.92 9.79 9.82
C SER A 94 2.61 10.01 9.06
N LEU A 95 1.55 9.35 9.53
CA LEU A 95 0.22 9.51 8.95
C LEU A 95 -0.26 10.95 9.06
N GLY A 96 0.12 11.67 10.13
CA GLY A 96 -0.16 13.10 10.29
C GLY A 96 0.46 13.97 9.19
N GLU A 97 1.74 13.77 8.86
CA GLU A 97 2.41 14.51 7.77
C GLU A 97 1.75 14.25 6.41
N LEU A 98 1.40 12.99 6.15
CA LEU A 98 0.73 12.58 4.92
C LEU A 98 -0.68 13.14 4.82
N LYS A 99 -1.45 13.06 5.91
CA LYS A 99 -2.83 13.56 5.97
C LYS A 99 -2.89 15.07 5.82
N GLU A 100 -1.99 15.82 6.45
CA GLU A 100 -1.92 17.26 6.25
C GLU A 100 -1.57 17.61 4.80
N SER A 101 -0.62 16.91 4.19
CA SER A 101 -0.24 17.11 2.79
C SER A 101 -1.40 16.84 1.83
N TRP A 102 -2.21 15.81 2.12
CA TRP A 102 -3.40 15.42 1.36
C TRP A 102 -4.56 16.41 1.56
N GLN A 103 -4.79 16.90 2.78
CA GLN A 103 -5.90 17.83 3.08
C GLN A 103 -5.63 19.27 2.67
N ARG A 104 -4.37 19.74 2.73
CA ARG A 104 -4.00 21.13 2.42
C ARG A 104 -4.57 21.65 1.10
N PRO A 105 -4.48 20.96 -0.04
CA PRO A 105 -5.06 21.43 -1.30
C PRO A 105 -6.61 21.48 -1.31
N LEU A 106 -7.28 20.80 -0.37
CA LEU A 106 -8.74 20.76 -0.26
C LEU A 106 -9.31 21.88 0.63
N ARG A 107 -8.46 22.53 1.43
CA ARG A 107 -8.80 23.67 2.29
C ARG A 107 -8.66 24.97 1.49
N TRP A 108 -9.72 25.37 0.81
CA TRP A 108 -9.82 26.66 0.10
C TRP A 108 -10.17 27.81 1.05
#